data_AF-A0A401UJN8-F1
#
_entry.id   AF-A0A401UJN8-F1
#
_cell.length_a   1.000
_cell.length_b   1.000
_cell.length_c   1.000
_cell.angle_alpha   90.00
_cell.angle_beta   90.00
_cell.angle_gamma   90.00
#
_symmetry.space_group_name_H-M   'P 1'
#
loop_
_entity.id
_entity.type
_entity.pdbx_description
1 polymer ?
#
loop_
_entity_poly.entity_id
_entity_poly.type
_entity_poly.pdbx_seq_one_letter_code
_entity_poly.pdbx_strand_id
1 'polypeptide(L)'
;MDKKESSTHMISRVVKDNSGEITAYEFENGDIVSKEQAVLLARQGNIGGVSISTSKKGEEFLRSLPDGDKFNNLDSLPVIDDNDIY
;
A
#
# COMPACT_ATOMS: atom_id res chain seq x y z
N MET A 1 -22.01 19.98 0.17
CA MET A 1 -21.48 18.95 1.10
C MET A 1 -21.25 17.72 0.26
N ASP A 2 -20.17 17.83 -0.49
CA ASP A 2 -19.99 17.16 -1.75
C ASP A 2 -19.49 15.76 -1.47
N LYS A 3 -20.29 14.79 -1.91
CA LYS A 3 -19.91 13.38 -1.97
C LYS A 3 -18.57 13.32 -2.70
N LYS A 4 -17.45 13.16 -1.97
CA LYS A 4 -16.27 12.57 -2.57
C LYS A 4 -16.69 11.16 -2.94
N GLU A 5 -16.93 10.94 -4.23
CA GLU A 5 -16.80 9.61 -4.78
C GLU A 5 -15.39 9.15 -4.41
N SER A 6 -15.31 8.35 -3.35
CA SER A 6 -14.10 7.72 -2.88
C SER A 6 -13.71 6.67 -3.91
N SER A 7 -13.16 7.13 -5.04
CA SER A 7 -12.42 6.32 -5.99
C SER A 7 -11.11 5.92 -5.32
N THR A 8 -11.28 5.05 -4.35
CA THR A 8 -10.22 4.65 -3.45
C THR A 8 -9.43 3.56 -4.15
N HIS A 9 -8.13 3.78 -4.31
CA HIS A 9 -7.26 2.86 -5.03
C HIS A 9 -7.04 1.63 -4.14
N MET A 10 -7.18 0.44 -4.71
CA MET A 10 -6.75 -0.79 -4.03
C MET A 10 -5.31 -1.11 -4.40
N ILE A 11 -4.56 -1.57 -3.41
CA ILE A 11 -3.22 -2.09 -3.64
C ILE A 11 -3.37 -3.52 -4.15
N SER A 12 -2.75 -3.80 -5.29
CA SER A 12 -2.74 -5.14 -5.89
C SER A 12 -1.42 -5.86 -5.67
N ARG A 13 -0.29 -5.14 -5.60
CA ARG A 13 1.03 -5.72 -5.26
C ARG A 13 1.83 -4.80 -4.37
N VAL A 14 2.83 -5.36 -3.72
CA VAL A 14 3.81 -4.61 -2.93
C VAL A 14 5.20 -4.81 -3.52
N VAL A 15 5.99 -3.76 -3.56
CA VAL A 15 7.39 -3.84 -3.97
C VAL A 15 8.23 -3.92 -2.71
N LYS A 16 9.06 -4.97 -2.61
CA LYS A 16 10.00 -5.14 -1.50
C LYS A 16 11.44 -5.09 -1.99
N ASP A 17 12.32 -4.53 -1.17
CA ASP A 17 13.76 -4.66 -1.38
C ASP A 17 14.23 -6.10 -1.08
N ASN A 18 15.50 -6.38 -1.38
CA ASN A 18 16.14 -7.67 -1.10
C ASN A 18 16.13 -8.07 0.39
N SER A 19 16.04 -7.09 1.30
CA SER A 19 15.90 -7.30 2.74
C SER A 19 14.46 -7.64 3.18
N GLY A 20 13.51 -7.65 2.24
CA GLY A 20 12.08 -7.88 2.48
C GLY A 20 11.34 -6.66 3.02
N GLU A 21 11.93 -5.46 2.93
CA GLU A 21 11.30 -4.21 3.37
C GLU A 21 10.48 -3.61 2.22
N ILE A 22 9.26 -3.13 2.51
CA ILE A 22 8.41 -2.54 1.47
C ILE A 22 8.95 -1.16 1.08
N THR A 23 9.31 -0.99 -0.18
CA THR A 23 9.83 0.27 -0.75
C THR A 23 8.79 1.01 -1.57
N ALA A 24 7.88 0.29 -2.23
CA ALA A 24 6.79 0.84 -3.04
C ALA A 24 5.55 -0.08 -3.03
N TYR A 25 4.45 0.42 -3.59
CA TYR A 25 3.16 -0.24 -3.66
C TYR A 25 2.59 -0.09 -5.07
N GLU A 26 2.05 -1.17 -5.62
CA GLU A 26 1.37 -1.16 -6.91
C GLU A 26 -0.13 -1.19 -6.70
N PHE A 27 -0.83 -0.26 -7.33
CA PHE A 27 -2.28 -0.19 -7.36
C PHE A 27 -2.88 -1.15 -8.39
N GLU A 28 -4.17 -1.43 -8.27
CA GLU A 28 -4.93 -2.29 -9.20
C GLU A 28 -4.91 -1.83 -10.67
N ASN A 29 -4.64 -0.56 -10.90
CA ASN A 29 -4.51 0.02 -12.23
C ASN A 29 -3.09 -0.15 -12.83
N GLY A 30 -2.14 -0.72 -12.07
CA GLY A 30 -0.74 -0.86 -12.45
C GLY A 30 0.14 0.34 -12.09
N ASP A 31 -0.38 1.35 -11.40
CA ASP A 31 0.42 2.47 -10.91
C ASP A 31 1.26 2.05 -9.71
N ILE A 32 2.58 2.27 -9.79
CA ILE A 32 3.50 2.01 -8.69
C ILE A 32 3.84 3.33 -8.00
N VAL A 33 3.55 3.42 -6.71
CA VAL A 33 3.86 4.58 -5.87
C VAL A 33 4.83 4.20 -4.76
N SER A 34 5.79 5.08 -4.48
CA SER A 34 6.75 4.88 -3.39
C SER A 34 6.05 4.82 -2.03
N LYS A 35 6.67 4.19 -1.04
CA LYS A 35 6.12 4.06 0.32
C LYS A 35 5.63 5.39 0.89
N GLU A 36 6.40 6.45 0.75
CA GLU A 36 6.05 7.78 1.26
C GLU A 36 4.80 8.35 0.55
N GLN A 37 4.72 8.23 -0.77
CA GLN A 37 3.54 8.65 -1.54
C GLN A 37 2.32 7.83 -1.18
N ALA A 38 2.49 6.51 -1.04
CA ALA A 38 1.41 5.62 -0.64
C ALA A 38 0.87 5.99 0.76
N VAL A 39 1.76 6.30 1.72
CA VAL A 39 1.39 6.81 3.05
C VAL A 39 0.62 8.12 2.96
N LEU A 40 1.07 9.07 2.13
CA LEU A 40 0.36 10.33 1.92
C LEU A 40 -1.04 10.12 1.33
N LEU A 41 -1.17 9.25 0.33
CA LEU A 41 -2.44 8.92 -0.31
C LEU A 41 -3.39 8.23 0.67
N ALA A 42 -2.91 7.27 1.46
CA ALA A 42 -3.70 6.66 2.52
C ALA A 42 -4.12 7.69 3.59
N ARG A 43 -3.23 8.62 3.96
CA ARG A 43 -3.54 9.71 4.92
C ARG A 43 -4.64 10.62 4.41
N GLN A 44 -4.68 10.83 3.10
CA GLN A 44 -5.71 11.63 2.42
C GLN A 44 -7.03 10.86 2.20
N GLY A 45 -7.07 9.55 2.47
CA GLY A 45 -8.22 8.68 2.21
C GLY A 45 -8.36 8.25 0.74
N ASN A 46 -7.28 8.34 -0.04
CA ASN A 46 -7.25 7.91 -1.44
C ASN A 46 -6.97 6.41 -1.60
N ILE A 47 -6.53 5.71 -0.55
CA ILE A 47 -6.30 4.25 -0.54
C ILE A 47 -7.19 3.60 0.52
N GLY A 48 -7.76 2.44 0.19
CA GLY A 48 -8.84 1.80 0.94
C GLY A 48 -8.44 0.43 1.40
N GLY A 49 -9.01 0.00 2.53
CA GLY A 49 -8.61 -1.25 3.16
C GLY A 49 -7.18 -1.23 3.70
N VAL A 50 -6.55 -0.05 3.79
CA VAL A 50 -5.21 0.13 4.34
C VAL A 50 -5.19 1.16 5.46
N SER A 51 -4.17 1.08 6.31
CA SER A 51 -3.88 1.99 7.41
C SER A 51 -2.39 2.30 7.43
N ILE A 52 -2.05 3.49 7.90
CA ILE A 52 -0.66 3.88 8.10
C ILE A 52 -0.18 3.25 9.41
N SER A 53 0.91 2.51 9.36
CA SER A 53 1.62 1.98 10.51
C SER A 53 3.03 2.54 10.55
N THR A 54 3.61 2.59 11.75
CA THR A 54 4.98 3.05 11.96
C THR A 54 5.88 1.86 12.28
N SER A 55 6.97 1.72 11.53
CA SER A 55 7.98 0.69 11.76
C SER A 55 8.76 0.97 13.03
N LYS A 56 9.45 -0.05 13.57
CA LYS A 56 10.33 0.10 14.74
C LYS A 56 11.43 1.14 14.53
N LYS A 57 11.80 1.42 13.28
CA LYS A 57 12.77 2.44 12.87
C LYS A 57 12.20 3.87 12.78
N GLY A 58 10.88 4.04 12.94
CA GLY A 58 10.19 5.32 12.78
C GLY A 58 9.65 5.61 11.37
N GLU A 59 9.81 4.66 10.44
CA GLU A 59 9.33 4.83 9.07
C GLU A 59 7.85 4.48 8.95
N GLU A 60 7.07 5.35 8.30
CA GLU A 60 5.65 5.10 8.01
C GLU A 60 5.52 4.14 6.82
N PHE A 61 4.61 3.19 6.92
CA PHE A 61 4.31 2.21 5.88
C PHE A 61 2.81 1.91 5.85
N LEU A 62 2.33 1.36 4.74
CA LEU A 62 0.95 0.92 4.62
C LEU A 62 0.79 -0.51 5.12
N ARG A 63 -0.25 -0.71 5.91
CA ARG A 63 -0.65 -1.99 6.48
C ARG A 63 -2.11 -2.25 6.16
N SER A 64 -2.47 -3.48 5.81
CA SER A 64 -3.88 -3.79 5.55
C SER A 64 -4.68 -3.71 6.84
N LEU A 65 -5.88 -3.15 6.72
CA LEU A 65 -6.86 -3.21 7.77
C LEU A 65 -7.30 -4.65 7.99
N PRO A 66 -7.38 -5.12 9.25
CA PRO A 66 -8.01 -6.38 9.58
C PRO A 66 -9.53 -6.23 9.48
N ASP A 67 -10.07 -6.08 8.28
CA ASP A 67 -11.52 -5.95 8.03
C ASP A 67 -12.27 -7.29 8.15
N GLY A 68 -11.63 -8.31 8.72
CA GLY A 68 -12.13 -9.70 8.76
C GLY A 68 -12.01 -10.43 7.42
N ASP A 69 -11.85 -9.71 6.31
CA ASP A 69 -11.68 -10.27 4.98
C ASP A 69 -10.20 -10.53 4.67
N LYS A 70 -9.78 -11.79 4.80
CA LYS A 70 -8.38 -12.20 4.64
C LYS A 70 -7.88 -12.06 3.19
N PHE A 71 -8.78 -11.91 2.22
CA PHE A 71 -8.41 -11.85 0.81
C PHE A 71 -7.77 -10.51 0.41
N ASN A 72 -8.00 -9.42 1.17
CA ASN A 72 -7.41 -8.09 0.91
C ASN A 72 -6.21 -7.73 1.81
N ASN A 73 -5.57 -8.74 2.41
CA ASN A 73 -4.36 -8.51 3.19
C ASN A 73 -3.14 -8.29 2.26
N LEU A 74 -2.42 -7.19 2.47
CA LEU A 74 -1.13 -6.82 1.85
C LEU A 74 -0.08 -7.94 1.98
N ASP A 75 -0.22 -8.78 3.00
CA ASP A 75 0.59 -9.98 3.22
C ASP A 75 0.28 -11.13 2.24
N SER A 76 -0.95 -11.17 1.72
CA SER A 76 -1.41 -12.15 0.75
C SER A 76 -1.27 -11.66 -0.70
N LEU A 77 -0.87 -10.41 -0.91
CA LEU A 77 -0.64 -9.85 -2.23
C LEU A 77 0.72 -10.31 -2.77
N PRO A 78 0.84 -10.45 -4.10
CA PRO A 78 2.13 -10.78 -4.70
C PRO A 78 3.13 -9.66 -4.39
N VAL A 79 4.34 -10.08 -4.05
CA VAL A 79 5.48 -9.20 -3.85
C VAL A 79 6.26 -9.12 -5.15
N ILE A 80 6.60 -7.91 -5.57
CA ILE A 80 7.57 -7.65 -6.63
C ILE A 80 8.89 -7.30 -5.96
N ASP A 81 9.98 -7.91 -6.42
CA ASP A 81 11.32 -7.48 -6.03
C ASP A 81 11.63 -6.12 -6.66
N ASP A 82 12.17 -5.18 -5.89
CA ASP A 82 12.62 -3.87 -6.38
C ASP A 82 13.59 -3.96 -7.57
N ASN A 83 14.30 -5.08 -7.72
CA ASN A 83 15.18 -5.32 -8.87
C ASN A 83 14.43 -5.69 -10.16
N ASP A 84 13.15 -6.07 -10.09
CA ASP A 84 12.32 -6.50 -11.23
C ASP A 84 11.56 -5.32 -11.88
N ILE A 85 11.54 -4.16 -11.22
CA ILE A 85 10.84 -2.94 -11.72
C ILE A 85 11.74 -2.02 -12.57
N TYR A 86 12.94 -2.46 -12.96
CA TYR A 86 13.93 -1.69 -13.76
C TYR A 86 14.39 -2.42 -15.03
#